data_AF-A0A261CBJ7-F1
#
_entry.id   AF-A0A261CBJ7-F1
#
_cell.length_a   1.000
_cell.length_b   1.000
_cell.length_c   1.000
_cell.angle_alpha   90.00
_cell.angle_beta   90.00
_cell.angle_gamma   90.00
#
_symmetry.space_group_name_H-M   'P 1'
#
loop_
_entity.id
_entity.type
_entity.pdbx_description
1 polymer ?
#
loop_
_entity_poly.entity_id
_entity_poly.type
_entity_poly.pdbx_seq_one_letter_code
_entity_poly.pdbx_strand_id
1 'polypeptide(L)'
;MNPIKPNEIVVNLVTIELEHNIPKNAGSNPDEWTPKQLQEYHRREGEKESIRLMDAKIEAEFEKVKKLQLNRNLEVTRINKRRSMHDDKIEKAAERKKISKAIRKRKREEEDRRDQEIPKRIKPEDVDMKHI
;
A
#
# COMPACT_ATOMS: atom_id res chain seq x y z
N MET A 1 7.08 6.23 -14.54
CA MET A 1 6.65 6.97 -13.33
C MET A 1 7.63 6.65 -12.23
N ASN A 2 8.17 7.66 -11.54
CA ASN A 2 9.06 7.44 -10.41
C ASN A 2 8.24 6.99 -9.18
N PRO A 3 8.69 5.99 -8.42
CA PRO A 3 8.02 5.61 -7.18
C PRO A 3 8.03 6.79 -6.21
N ILE A 4 6.90 7.02 -5.53
CA ILE A 4 6.84 7.97 -4.42
C ILE A 4 7.76 7.42 -3.33
N LYS A 5 8.92 8.05 -3.16
CA LYS A 5 9.87 7.66 -2.11
C LYS A 5 9.19 7.77 -0.74
N PRO A 6 9.46 6.83 0.18
CA PRO A 6 9.03 7.01 1.56
C PRO A 6 9.63 8.32 2.10
N ASN A 7 8.88 9.04 2.93
CA ASN A 7 9.47 10.09 3.76
C ASN A 7 10.43 9.39 4.73
N GLU A 8 11.73 9.41 4.44
CA GLU A 8 12.78 8.96 5.35
C GLU A 8 12.92 9.99 6.46
N ILE A 9 12.02 9.93 7.44
CA ILE A 9 12.22 10.61 8.71
C ILE A 9 12.92 9.60 9.61
N VAL A 10 14.23 9.44 9.42
CA VAL A 10 15.09 8.77 10.41
C VAL A 10 15.60 9.86 11.34
N VAL A 11 14.81 10.22 12.34
CA VAL A 11 15.34 11.06 13.43
C VAL A 11 16.05 10.12 14.39
N ASN A 12 17.38 10.11 14.33
CA ASN A 12 18.18 9.44 15.33
C ASN A 12 18.18 10.33 16.60
N LEU A 13 17.18 10.14 17.46
CA LEU A 13 17.07 10.88 18.71
C LEU A 13 17.98 10.24 19.75
N VAL A 14 19.01 10.97 20.16
CA VAL A 14 19.82 10.62 21.33
C VAL A 14 19.14 11.20 22.55
N THR A 15 18.71 10.35 23.47
CA THR A 15 18.26 10.77 24.81
C THR A 15 19.47 10.86 25.73
N ILE A 16 19.52 11.93 26.53
CA ILE A 16 20.55 12.14 27.56
C ILE A 16 19.90 11.84 28.91
N GLU A 17 20.58 11.03 29.72
CA GLU A 17 20.07 10.66 31.05
C GLU A 17 20.31 11.78 32.06
N LEU A 18 19.36 11.96 32.99
CA LEU A 18 19.53 12.88 34.10
C LEU A 18 20.48 12.27 35.14
N GLU A 19 21.56 12.98 35.43
CA GLU A 19 22.57 12.55 36.41
C GLU A 19 22.42 13.25 37.77
N HIS A 20 23.14 12.73 38.78
CA HIS A 20 23.27 13.35 40.10
C HIS A 20 21.95 13.51 40.88
N ASN A 21 21.12 12.48 41.00
CA ASN A 21 19.87 12.56 41.79
C ASN A 21 20.10 12.88 43.28
N ILE A 22 21.27 12.56 43.84
CA ILE A 22 21.64 12.87 45.23
C ILE A 22 22.54 14.12 45.26
N PRO A 23 22.31 15.08 46.18
CA PRO A 23 23.20 16.22 46.35
C PRO A 23 24.64 15.76 46.59
N LYS A 24 25.61 16.38 45.89
CA LYS A 24 27.01 15.93 45.88
C LYS A 24 27.65 15.81 47.27
N ASN A 25 27.23 16.66 48.21
CA ASN A 25 27.76 16.72 49.56
C ASN A 25 26.94 15.91 50.57
N ALA A 26 25.87 15.24 50.14
CA ALA A 26 25.03 14.42 51.00
C ALA A 26 25.62 13.02 51.14
N GLY A 27 25.60 12.47 52.37
CA GLY A 27 26.03 11.10 52.63
C GLY A 27 25.03 10.07 52.07
N SER A 28 25.36 8.79 52.13
CA SER A 28 24.47 7.72 51.68
C SER A 28 23.23 7.52 52.57
N ASN A 29 23.28 7.98 53.82
CA ASN A 29 22.18 7.87 54.78
C ASN A 29 21.31 9.15 54.77
N PRO A 30 20.04 9.09 54.33
CA PRO A 30 19.14 10.24 54.31
C PRO A 30 18.83 10.82 55.70
N ASP A 31 18.90 10.00 56.75
CA ASP A 31 18.61 10.44 58.13
C ASP A 31 19.69 11.40 58.69
N GLU A 32 20.88 11.39 58.09
CA GLU A 32 22.00 12.26 58.43
C GLU A 32 22.06 13.52 57.57
N TRP A 33 21.09 13.70 56.65
CA TRP A 33 21.08 14.86 55.76
C TRP A 33 20.69 16.13 56.51
N THR A 34 21.41 17.20 56.21
CA THR A 34 21.01 18.54 56.61
C THR A 34 19.69 18.93 55.95
N PRO A 35 18.89 19.84 56.56
CA PRO A 35 17.64 20.32 55.95
C PRO A 35 17.81 20.86 54.53
N LYS A 36 18.96 21.49 54.22
CA LYS A 36 19.28 21.99 52.87
C LYS A 36 19.51 20.87 51.86
N GLN A 37 20.17 19.79 52.27
CA GLN A 37 20.38 18.62 51.41
C GLN A 37 19.05 17.92 51.12
N LEU A 38 18.20 17.77 52.13
CA LEU A 38 16.87 17.18 51.96
C LEU A 38 15.98 18.02 51.03
N GLN A 39 16.00 19.35 51.18
CA GLN A 39 15.28 20.26 50.29
C GLN A 39 15.76 20.14 48.83
N GLU A 40 17.08 20.10 48.61
CA GLU A 40 17.65 19.94 47.27
C GLU A 40 17.30 18.57 46.66
N TYR A 41 17.31 17.51 47.45
CA TYR A 41 16.87 16.18 46.99
C TYR A 41 15.41 16.19 46.53
N HIS A 42 14.50 16.77 47.31
CA HIS A 42 13.10 16.91 46.90
C HIS A 42 12.94 17.72 45.61
N ARG A 43 13.75 18.77 45.44
CA ARG A 43 13.79 19.57 44.20
C ARG A 43 14.19 18.69 43.01
N ARG A 44 15.25 17.88 43.13
CA ARG A 44 15.75 16.98 42.09
C ARG A 44 14.77 15.86 41.74
N GLU A 45 14.06 15.30 42.72
CA GLU A 45 12.99 14.34 42.45
C GLU A 45 11.83 14.99 41.67
N GLY A 46 11.53 16.27 41.92
CA GLY A 46 10.59 17.05 41.10
C GLY A 46 11.07 17.25 39.65
N GLU A 47 12.36 17.52 39.44
CA GLU A 47 12.96 17.63 38.10
C GLU A 47 12.88 16.31 37.33
N LYS A 48 13.19 15.20 38.01
CA LYS A 48 13.09 13.84 37.46
C LYS A 48 11.66 13.49 37.05
N GLU A 49 10.67 13.83 37.87
CA GLU A 49 9.26 13.63 37.52
C GLU A 49 8.84 14.49 36.32
N SER A 50 9.31 15.74 36.25
CA SER A 50 9.06 16.61 35.10
C SER A 50 9.59 16.00 33.80
N ILE A 51 10.81 15.46 33.81
CA ILE A 51 11.39 14.76 32.66
C ILE A 51 10.58 13.52 32.29
N ARG A 52 10.20 12.69 33.28
CA ARG A 52 9.35 11.51 33.05
C ARG A 52 8.04 11.86 32.34
N LEU A 53 7.42 12.98 32.71
CA LEU A 53 6.20 13.48 32.06
C LEU A 53 6.45 13.96 30.63
N MET A 54 7.63 14.52 30.33
CA MET A 54 8.02 14.86 28.97
C MET A 54 8.23 13.61 28.12
N ASP A 55 8.93 12.60 28.64
CA ASP A 55 9.17 11.33 27.95
C ASP A 55 7.85 10.64 27.60
N ALA A 56 6.90 10.60 28.55
CA ALA A 56 5.57 10.03 28.30
C ALA A 56 4.79 10.76 27.19
N LYS A 57 4.95 12.09 27.08
CA LYS A 57 4.34 12.87 25.98
C LYS A 57 5.00 12.55 24.65
N ILE A 58 6.33 12.46 24.62
CA ILE A 58 7.10 12.10 23.42
C ILE A 58 6.64 10.73 22.91
N GLU A 59 6.55 9.74 23.80
CA GLU A 59 6.11 8.39 23.47
C GLU A 59 4.67 8.36 22.92
N ALA A 60 3.77 9.14 23.52
CA ALA A 60 2.39 9.28 23.02
C ALA A 60 2.33 9.89 21.60
N GLU A 61 3.17 10.88 21.28
CA GLU A 61 3.25 11.44 19.93
C GLU A 61 3.85 10.43 18.93
N PHE A 62 4.86 9.66 19.32
CA PHE A 62 5.42 8.59 18.49
C PHE A 62 4.35 7.56 18.09
N GLU A 63 3.44 7.21 19.00
CA GLU A 63 2.39 6.24 18.72
C GLU A 63 1.37 6.78 17.72
N LYS A 64 1.09 8.09 17.76
CA LYS A 64 0.27 8.74 16.73
C LYS A 64 0.94 8.67 15.36
N VAL A 65 2.26 8.93 15.30
CA VAL A 65 3.03 8.84 14.05
C VAL A 65 3.02 7.41 13.51
N LYS A 66 3.26 6.40 14.35
CA LYS A 66 3.15 4.97 13.96
C LYS A 66 1.77 4.64 13.38
N LYS A 67 0.70 5.11 14.03
CA LYS A 67 -0.68 4.90 13.56
C LYS A 67 -0.93 5.55 12.20
N LEU A 68 -0.45 6.79 11.99
CA LEU A 68 -0.55 7.47 10.70
C LEU A 68 0.20 6.72 9.60
N GLN A 69 1.39 6.21 9.91
CA GLN A 69 2.18 5.40 8.97
C GLN A 69 1.47 4.10 8.60
N LEU A 70 0.87 3.41 9.58
CA LEU A 70 0.05 2.22 9.34
C LEU A 70 -1.15 2.54 8.44
N ASN A 71 -1.91 3.60 8.74
CA ASN A 71 -3.06 4.03 7.94
C ASN A 71 -2.68 4.31 6.49
N ARG A 72 -1.55 5.01 6.26
CA ARG A 72 -1.02 5.25 4.92
C ARG A 72 -0.71 3.93 4.20
N ASN A 73 -0.06 2.98 4.87
CA ASN A 73 0.31 1.70 4.28
C ASN A 73 -0.92 0.86 3.89
N LEU A 74 -1.97 0.89 4.73
CA LEU A 74 -3.25 0.26 4.41
C LEU A 74 -3.91 0.87 3.19
N GLU A 75 -3.91 2.20 3.08
CA GLU A 75 -4.49 2.91 1.93
C GLU A 75 -3.72 2.60 0.64
N VAL A 76 -2.38 2.59 0.68
CA VAL A 76 -1.54 2.19 -0.46
C VAL A 76 -1.85 0.76 -0.88
N THR A 77 -1.99 -0.17 0.07
CA THR A 77 -2.36 -1.57 -0.20
C THR A 77 -3.72 -1.66 -0.89
N ARG A 78 -4.71 -0.90 -0.39
CA ARG A 78 -6.06 -0.83 -0.98
C ARG A 78 -6.02 -0.30 -2.42
N ILE A 79 -5.27 0.76 -2.67
CA ILE A 79 -5.11 1.34 -4.01
C ILE A 79 -4.45 0.35 -4.96
N ASN A 80 -3.38 -0.32 -4.52
CA ASN A 80 -2.66 -1.31 -5.33
C ASN A 80 -3.57 -2.48 -5.70
N LYS A 81 -4.33 -3.01 -4.74
CA LYS A 81 -5.32 -4.07 -5.00
C LYS A 81 -6.38 -3.64 -6.01
N ARG A 82 -6.92 -2.42 -5.86
CA ARG A 82 -7.90 -1.86 -6.80
C ARG A 82 -7.34 -1.74 -8.23
N ARG A 83 -6.10 -1.27 -8.36
CA ARG A 83 -5.41 -1.14 -9.66
C ARG A 83 -5.22 -2.50 -10.32
N SER A 84 -4.64 -3.47 -9.60
CA SER A 84 -4.46 -4.84 -10.11
C SER A 84 -5.78 -5.47 -10.59
N MET A 85 -6.85 -5.39 -9.80
CA MET A 85 -8.16 -5.91 -10.23
C MET A 85 -8.72 -5.22 -11.47
N HIS A 86 -8.39 -3.94 -11.67
CA HIS A 86 -8.83 -3.19 -12.84
C HIS A 86 -8.03 -3.57 -14.08
N ASP A 87 -6.72 -3.71 -13.94
CA ASP A 87 -5.82 -4.15 -15.00
C ASP A 87 -6.22 -5.56 -15.49
N ASP A 88 -6.51 -6.48 -14.57
CA ASP A 88 -7.04 -7.82 -14.90
C ASP A 88 -8.35 -7.77 -15.70
N LYS A 89 -9.23 -6.82 -15.38
CA LYS A 89 -10.51 -6.64 -16.12
C LYS A 89 -10.26 -6.14 -17.54
N ILE A 90 -9.32 -5.22 -17.70
CA ILE A 90 -8.92 -4.71 -19.03
C ILE A 90 -8.35 -5.85 -19.87
N GLU A 91 -7.43 -6.64 -19.32
CA GLU A 91 -6.83 -7.77 -20.04
C GLU A 91 -7.90 -8.80 -20.45
N LYS A 92 -8.76 -9.22 -19.52
CA LYS A 92 -9.85 -10.15 -19.82
C LYS A 92 -10.81 -9.61 -20.89
N ALA A 93 -11.10 -8.32 -20.89
CA ALA A 93 -11.93 -7.70 -21.92
C ALA A 93 -11.22 -7.69 -23.29
N ALA A 94 -9.92 -7.40 -23.33
CA ALA A 94 -9.12 -7.45 -24.54
C ALA A 94 -9.03 -8.87 -25.11
N GLU A 95 -8.81 -9.87 -24.25
CA GLU A 95 -8.78 -11.29 -24.61
C GLU A 95 -10.13 -11.75 -25.17
N ARG A 96 -11.24 -11.46 -24.48
CA ARG A 96 -12.60 -11.77 -24.97
C ARG A 96 -12.86 -11.17 -26.35
N LYS A 97 -12.42 -9.93 -26.60
CA LYS A 97 -12.54 -9.28 -27.91
C LYS A 97 -11.71 -10.02 -28.98
N LYS A 98 -10.47 -10.43 -28.68
CA LYS A 98 -9.64 -11.23 -29.59
C LYS A 98 -10.30 -12.56 -29.93
N ILE A 99 -10.75 -13.30 -28.91
CA ILE A 99 -11.46 -14.58 -29.09
C ILE A 99 -12.73 -14.40 -29.92
N SER A 100 -13.54 -13.38 -29.61
CA SER A 100 -14.78 -13.10 -30.35
C SER A 100 -14.53 -12.79 -31.82
N LYS A 101 -13.49 -12.01 -32.13
CA LYS A 101 -13.07 -11.74 -33.52
C LYS A 101 -12.64 -13.02 -34.23
N ALA A 102 -11.84 -13.87 -33.57
CA ALA A 102 -11.40 -15.15 -34.14
C ALA A 102 -12.57 -16.11 -34.41
N ILE A 103 -13.57 -16.16 -33.52
CA ILE A 103 -14.80 -16.94 -33.72
C ILE A 103 -15.59 -16.40 -34.92
N ARG A 104 -15.81 -15.09 -35.01
CA ARG A 104 -16.53 -14.47 -36.14
C ARG A 104 -15.82 -14.72 -37.47
N LYS A 105 -14.48 -14.63 -37.48
CA LYS A 105 -13.67 -14.92 -38.67
C LYS A 105 -13.86 -16.37 -39.12
N ARG A 106 -13.72 -17.33 -38.21
CA ARG A 106 -13.94 -18.76 -38.51
C ARG A 106 -15.34 -19.05 -39.07
N LYS A 107 -16.38 -18.46 -38.47
CA LYS A 107 -17.76 -18.63 -38.96
C LYS A 107 -17.94 -18.09 -40.37
N ARG A 108 -17.38 -16.91 -40.68
CA ARG A 108 -17.41 -16.33 -42.02
C ARG A 108 -16.66 -17.21 -43.02
N GLU A 109 -15.46 -17.66 -42.67
CA GLU A 109 -14.67 -18.55 -43.54
C GLU A 109 -15.39 -19.89 -43.79
N GLU A 110 -16.15 -20.42 -42.83
CA GLU A 110 -16.97 -21.63 -43.01
C GLU A 110 -18.18 -21.38 -43.91
N GLU A 111 -18.87 -20.25 -43.75
CA GLU A 111 -20.01 -19.85 -44.58
C GLU A 111 -19.59 -19.62 -46.03
N ASP A 112 -18.51 -18.86 -46.26
CA ASP A 112 -17.93 -18.63 -47.59
C ASP A 112 -17.55 -19.96 -48.27
N ARG A 113 -17.06 -20.95 -47.51
CA ARG A 113 -16.75 -22.29 -48.04
C ARG A 113 -18.01 -23.06 -48.44
N ARG A 114 -19.07 -23.01 -47.63
CA ARG A 114 -20.35 -23.66 -47.95
C ARG A 114 -20.97 -23.07 -49.22
N ASP A 115 -20.92 -21.74 -49.37
CA ASP A 115 -21.48 -21.06 -50.54
C ASP A 115 -20.70 -21.37 -51.84
N GLN A 116 -19.41 -21.70 -51.75
CA GLN A 116 -18.61 -22.18 -52.89
C GLN A 116 -18.90 -23.66 -53.24
N GLU A 117 -19.33 -24.47 -52.27
CA GLU A 117 -19.64 -25.90 -52.47
C GLU A 117 -21.07 -26.14 -53.00
N ILE A 118 -21.95 -25.11 -53.01
CA ILE A 118 -23.28 -25.20 -53.65
C ILE A 118 -23.12 -24.93 -55.15
N PRO A 119 -23.26 -25.94 -56.04
CA PRO A 119 -23.21 -25.70 -57.47
C PRO A 119 -24.32 -24.72 -57.84
N LYS A 120 -23.95 -23.64 -58.54
CA LYS A 120 -24.90 -22.71 -59.17
C LYS A 120 -25.95 -23.55 -59.88
N ARG A 121 -27.20 -23.51 -59.41
CA ARG A 121 -28.35 -24.12 -60.10
C ARG A 121 -28.25 -23.70 -61.57
N ILE A 122 -27.99 -24.67 -62.45
CA ILE A 122 -28.08 -24.49 -63.89
C ILE A 122 -29.50 -23.98 -64.12
N LYS A 123 -29.63 -22.78 -64.70
CA LYS A 123 -30.95 -22.28 -65.06
C LYS A 123 -31.50 -23.22 -66.13
N PRO A 124 -32.80 -23.59 -66.10
CA PRO A 124 -33.39 -24.45 -67.13
C PRO A 124 -33.22 -23.92 -68.56
N GLU A 125 -32.90 -22.63 -68.70
CA GLU A 125 -32.68 -21.91 -69.95
C GLU A 125 -31.33 -22.22 -70.62
N ASP A 126 -30.36 -22.80 -69.92
CA ASP A 126 -29.03 -23.15 -70.46
C ASP A 126 -28.95 -24.60 -71.02
N VAL A 127 -30.07 -25.34 -71.01
CA VAL A 127 -30.19 -26.66 -71.65
C VAL A 127 -30.86 -26.48 -73.02
N ASP A 128 -30.30 -25.61 -73.85
CA ASP A 128 -30.83 -25.36 -75.18
C ASP A 128 -30.20 -26.30 -76.23
N MET A 129 -31.02 -26.70 -77.19
CA MET A 129 -30.58 -27.18 -78.51
C MET A 129 -29.63 -28.39 -78.57
N LYS A 130 -30.10 -29.61 -78.30
CA LYS A 130 -29.71 -30.80 -79.10
C LYS A 130 -30.87 -31.80 -79.16
N HIS A 131 -31.15 -32.26 -80.38
CA HIS A 131 -32.09 -33.31 -80.80
C HIS A 131 -33.40 -32.79 -81.43
N ILE A 132 -33.26 -32.51 -82.73
CA ILE A 132 -34.10 -32.93 -83.89
C ILE A 132 -35.61 -32.69 -83.77
#